data_AF-A0A512AVJ0-F1
#
_entry.id   AF-A0A512AVJ0-F1
#
_cell.length_a   1.000
_cell.length_b   1.000
_cell.length_c   1.000
_cell.angle_alpha   90.00
_cell.angle_beta   90.00
_cell.angle_gamma   90.00
#
_symmetry.space_group_name_H-M   'P 1'
#
loop_
_entity.id
_entity.type
_entity.pdbx_description
1 polymer ?
#
loop_
_entity_poly.entity_id
_entity_poly.type
_entity_poly.pdbx_seq_one_letter_code
_entity_poly.pdbx_strand_id
1 'polypeptide(L)'
;MQLIKKNDIWKICFIIPLTGFLFSGCHSINYKKEDFKTAFENGKLANESYDRSLRLTHAWVQRKDSASGLIPSNFTKKKDVWEPHNAGADNYAFMVLTSYLLDKELLNGEMLQMLNQERKLTSRIKSLPDTYSFSKRSFDTAQPDKNWIVFGTSEYIKDGLVPLTEYMGPSPWRDRMMEMLGDLPEVYSVLKNIDQLGDYKVASEEVNGEMLQTLCRVYWMTGDEKYLDWAIKIGDYYLKGEHDLTQIDYLRLRDHGCEIIGGLSELYVTLHYSRPEIKKQYQPAYYRLLDKVLASGRNEDGLFYNAINPKTGTPADSKTADTFGYVFDAYYAVFLVDKKEEYRQAVLKGLRSLKKKYRNFEWEGTSHDGYADAIEGGINLYNREPESSLKEWIDSEMKVMWAMQKEDGIVGGGWPDGNFSRTNIMYSLWKTQGTHVLPWRKDIILGAEGNSDTLRIALSAVQKWHGKLTFDYKRHKENLHLPIDYPRLNQFPEWFTVDKEAKYNLEIVNQNKQQVLTGEQLINGIPLELNQNEEYHIVVTRR
;
A
#
# COMPACT_ATOMS: atom_id res chain seq x y z
N MET A 1 -65.95 19.73 62.14
CA MET A 1 -65.92 21.15 62.52
C MET A 1 -65.68 21.95 61.24
N GLN A 2 -66.66 22.77 60.84
CA GLN A 2 -66.70 23.78 59.75
C GLN A 2 -66.37 23.30 58.30
N LEU A 3 -67.29 23.25 57.33
CA LEU A 3 -68.08 24.28 56.62
C LEU A 3 -67.25 25.30 55.79
N ILE A 4 -67.52 25.28 54.47
CA ILE A 4 -67.88 26.41 53.57
C ILE A 4 -66.82 26.98 52.59
N LYS A 5 -67.15 26.79 51.28
CA LYS A 5 -67.18 27.73 50.11
C LYS A 5 -65.87 28.43 49.67
N LYS A 6 -65.65 28.87 48.42
CA LYS A 6 -66.17 28.75 47.04
C LYS A 6 -65.22 29.63 46.18
N ASN A 7 -65.29 29.49 44.84
CA ASN A 7 -64.94 30.51 43.82
C ASN A 7 -63.44 30.79 43.58
N ASP A 8 -62.95 31.12 42.38
CA ASP A 8 -63.36 30.95 40.98
C ASP A 8 -62.20 31.56 40.15
N ILE A 9 -61.98 31.04 38.93
CA ILE A 9 -61.72 31.83 37.70
C ILE A 9 -60.27 32.28 37.25
N TRP A 10 -60.01 31.98 35.94
CA TRP A 10 -59.05 32.48 34.92
C TRP A 10 -57.52 32.24 35.04
N LYS A 11 -56.99 31.29 34.24
CA LYS A 11 -56.21 31.56 32.99
C LYS A 11 -55.69 30.23 32.38
N ILE A 12 -56.28 29.84 31.25
CA ILE A 12 -55.79 28.77 30.38
C ILE A 12 -54.79 29.40 29.39
N CYS A 13 -53.52 29.01 29.48
CA CYS A 13 -52.54 29.23 28.41
C CYS A 13 -52.42 27.92 27.61
N PHE A 14 -53.02 27.90 26.41
CA PHE A 14 -52.73 26.90 25.39
C PHE A 14 -51.31 27.16 24.85
N ILE A 15 -50.36 26.28 25.15
CA ILE A 15 -49.10 26.18 24.41
C ILE A 15 -49.34 25.21 23.26
N ILE A 16 -49.39 25.75 22.05
CA ILE A 16 -49.39 25.00 20.80
C ILE A 16 -47.96 24.46 20.59
N PRO A 17 -47.74 23.14 20.42
CA PRO A 17 -46.45 22.67 19.94
C PRO A 17 -46.38 22.95 18.44
N LEU A 18 -45.55 23.91 18.06
CA LEU A 18 -45.17 24.15 16.67
C LEU A 18 -44.30 22.97 16.22
N THR A 19 -44.92 21.95 15.62
CA THR A 19 -44.19 20.92 14.86
C THR A 19 -43.64 21.56 13.59
N GLY A 20 -42.42 22.08 13.69
CA GLY A 20 -41.62 22.46 12.54
C GLY A 20 -41.16 21.20 11.79
N PHE A 21 -41.91 20.83 10.75
CA PHE A 21 -41.37 19.99 9.68
C PHE A 21 -40.26 20.78 8.99
N LEU A 22 -39.01 20.56 9.39
CA LEU A 22 -37.86 20.90 8.58
C LEU A 22 -37.86 19.97 7.36
N PHE A 23 -38.51 20.41 6.28
CA PHE A 23 -38.19 19.90 4.96
C PHE A 23 -36.74 20.29 4.67
N SER A 24 -35.81 19.36 4.87
CA SER A 24 -34.50 19.40 4.24
C SER A 24 -34.74 19.35 2.73
N GLY A 25 -34.89 20.53 2.12
CA GLY A 25 -34.95 20.68 0.68
C GLY A 25 -33.69 20.07 0.09
N CYS A 26 -33.85 18.96 -0.62
CA CYS A 26 -32.82 18.38 -1.46
C CYS A 26 -32.49 19.45 -2.52
N HIS A 27 -31.44 20.25 -2.27
CA HIS A 27 -30.89 21.09 -3.32
C HIS A 27 -30.31 20.14 -4.36
N SER A 28 -31.02 19.97 -5.48
CA SER A 28 -30.44 19.34 -6.66
C SER A 28 -29.30 20.24 -7.12
N ILE A 29 -28.07 19.87 -6.79
CA ILE A 29 -26.89 20.55 -7.31
C ILE A 29 -26.90 20.32 -8.83
N ASN A 30 -27.00 21.40 -9.60
CA ASN A 30 -26.99 21.30 -11.05
C ASN A 30 -25.53 21.17 -11.52
N TYR A 31 -25.08 19.92 -11.67
CA TYR A 31 -23.72 19.61 -12.15
C TYR A 31 -23.58 19.90 -13.64
N LYS A 32 -22.45 20.51 -14.02
CA LYS A 32 -22.09 20.79 -15.42
C LYS A 32 -20.94 19.89 -15.85
N LYS A 33 -20.74 19.75 -17.16
CA LYS A 33 -19.63 18.96 -17.74
C LYS A 33 -18.26 19.40 -17.20
N GLU A 34 -18.08 20.71 -16.97
CA GLU A 34 -16.84 21.28 -16.43
C GLU A 34 -16.50 20.76 -15.03
N ASP A 35 -17.51 20.35 -14.24
CA ASP A 35 -17.30 19.81 -12.88
C ASP A 35 -16.61 18.43 -12.89
N PHE A 36 -16.55 17.78 -14.05
CA PHE A 36 -15.92 16.47 -14.27
C PHE A 36 -14.58 16.55 -15.00
N LYS A 37 -14.09 17.76 -15.31
CA LYS A 37 -12.84 17.94 -16.06
C LYS A 37 -11.66 17.22 -15.41
N THR A 38 -11.46 17.39 -14.11
CA THR A 38 -10.35 16.74 -13.40
C THR A 38 -10.52 15.23 -13.35
N ALA A 39 -11.74 14.72 -13.16
CA ALA A 39 -12.02 13.29 -13.20
C ALA A 39 -11.66 12.69 -14.59
N PHE A 40 -11.94 13.41 -15.67
CA PHE A 40 -11.57 12.99 -17.02
C PHE A 40 -10.05 13.01 -17.26
N GLU A 41 -9.36 14.05 -16.80
CA GLU A 41 -7.89 14.14 -16.86
C GLU A 41 -7.22 13.01 -16.06
N ASN A 42 -7.71 12.77 -14.83
CA ASN A 42 -7.28 11.66 -14.00
C ASN A 42 -7.53 10.32 -14.71
N GLY A 43 -8.64 10.18 -15.43
CA GLY A 43 -8.96 8.93 -16.12
C GLY A 43 -7.98 8.57 -17.23
N LYS A 44 -7.44 9.57 -17.94
CA LYS A 44 -6.37 9.35 -18.93
C LYS A 44 -5.08 8.86 -18.26
N LEU A 45 -4.74 9.47 -17.13
CA LEU A 45 -3.54 9.14 -16.36
C LEU A 45 -3.63 7.72 -15.75
N ALA A 46 -4.80 7.35 -15.21
CA ALA A 46 -5.07 5.99 -14.73
C ALA A 46 -5.00 4.95 -15.85
N ASN A 47 -5.64 5.24 -16.99
CA ASN A 47 -5.65 4.33 -18.13
C ASN A 47 -4.25 4.07 -18.68
N GLU A 48 -3.44 5.13 -18.84
CA GLU A 48 -2.03 5.00 -19.27
C GLU A 48 -1.23 4.12 -18.31
N SER A 49 -1.36 4.35 -17.00
CA SER A 49 -0.66 3.57 -15.97
C SER A 49 -1.03 2.10 -15.99
N TYR A 50 -2.34 1.80 -16.07
CA TYR A 50 -2.82 0.42 -16.16
C TYR A 50 -2.37 -0.28 -17.44
N ASP A 51 -2.43 0.39 -18.60
CA ASP A 51 -1.91 -0.17 -19.85
C ASP A 51 -0.43 -0.50 -19.76
N ARG A 52 0.36 0.37 -19.13
CA ARG A 52 1.80 0.17 -18.92
C ARG A 52 2.09 -1.05 -18.05
N SER A 53 1.37 -1.22 -16.93
CA SER A 53 1.51 -2.40 -16.07
C SER A 53 1.12 -3.69 -16.80
N LEU A 54 0.02 -3.66 -17.57
CA LEU A 54 -0.44 -4.84 -18.31
C LEU A 54 0.53 -5.23 -19.43
N ARG A 55 1.06 -4.27 -20.19
CA ARG A 55 2.10 -4.52 -21.20
C ARG A 55 3.35 -5.13 -20.59
N LEU A 56 3.80 -4.60 -19.45
CA LEU A 56 4.94 -5.15 -18.71
C LEU A 56 4.67 -6.60 -18.27
N THR A 57 3.50 -6.86 -17.69
CA THR A 57 3.09 -8.20 -17.26
C THR A 57 3.10 -9.18 -18.43
N HIS A 58 2.50 -8.84 -19.56
CA HIS A 58 2.52 -9.69 -20.76
C HIS A 58 3.95 -9.94 -21.26
N ALA A 59 4.82 -8.92 -21.24
CA ALA A 59 6.20 -9.06 -21.65
C ALA A 59 6.98 -10.02 -20.75
N TRP A 60 6.77 -9.99 -19.43
CA TRP A 60 7.38 -10.93 -18.48
C TRP A 60 6.83 -12.35 -18.61
N VAL A 61 5.53 -12.52 -18.86
CA VAL A 61 4.91 -13.84 -19.13
C VAL A 61 5.57 -14.52 -20.33
N GLN A 62 5.97 -13.77 -21.36
CA GLN A 62 6.69 -14.32 -22.52
C GLN A 62 8.13 -14.78 -22.21
N ARG A 63 8.67 -14.42 -21.05
CA ARG A 63 10.06 -14.71 -20.64
C ARG A 63 10.16 -15.85 -19.64
N LYS A 64 9.05 -16.49 -19.29
CA LYS A 64 9.04 -17.67 -18.42
C LYS A 64 9.93 -18.78 -18.99
N ASP A 65 10.62 -19.48 -18.11
CA ASP A 65 11.23 -20.76 -18.46
C ASP A 65 10.14 -21.79 -18.79
N SER A 66 10.22 -22.38 -19.98
CA SER A 66 9.19 -23.30 -20.49
C SER A 66 9.04 -24.58 -19.67
N ALA A 67 10.07 -25.01 -18.94
CA ALA A 67 10.04 -26.25 -18.18
C ALA A 67 9.44 -26.07 -16.79
N SER A 68 9.79 -24.98 -16.10
CA SER A 68 9.29 -24.66 -14.77
C SER A 68 8.02 -23.82 -14.76
N GLY A 69 7.79 -23.00 -15.80
CA GLY A 69 6.72 -22.00 -15.83
C GLY A 69 7.01 -20.75 -14.98
N LEU A 70 8.23 -20.60 -14.46
CA LEU A 70 8.66 -19.47 -13.62
C LEU A 70 9.38 -18.39 -14.45
N ILE A 71 9.34 -17.14 -14.03
CA ILE A 71 10.13 -16.06 -14.64
C ILE A 71 11.56 -16.01 -14.09
N PRO A 72 12.58 -15.62 -14.87
CA PRO A 72 13.91 -15.38 -14.34
C PRO A 72 13.95 -14.14 -13.43
N SER A 73 14.89 -14.08 -12.49
CA SER A 73 15.13 -12.85 -11.72
C SER A 73 15.60 -11.68 -12.60
N ASN A 74 16.39 -11.96 -13.66
CA ASN A 74 16.90 -10.91 -14.54
C ASN A 74 17.24 -11.45 -15.93
N PHE A 75 17.00 -10.68 -16.99
CA PHE A 75 17.28 -11.13 -18.37
C PHE A 75 18.77 -11.20 -18.73
N THR A 76 19.66 -10.62 -17.92
CA THR A 76 21.10 -10.56 -18.19
C THR A 76 21.91 -11.40 -17.21
N LYS A 77 22.08 -10.94 -15.96
CA LYS A 77 23.02 -11.56 -14.98
C LYS A 77 22.44 -12.76 -14.24
N LYS A 78 21.13 -12.82 -14.03
CA LYS A 78 20.42 -13.85 -13.25
C LYS A 78 19.29 -14.50 -14.06
N LYS A 79 19.59 -14.87 -15.31
CA LYS A 79 18.62 -15.44 -16.26
C LYS A 79 18.25 -16.90 -16.00
N ASP A 80 19.04 -17.59 -15.19
CA ASP A 80 18.90 -19.03 -14.93
C ASP A 80 18.20 -19.33 -13.60
N VAL A 81 17.77 -18.32 -12.85
CA VAL A 81 17.25 -18.52 -11.50
C VAL A 81 15.93 -17.82 -11.27
N TRP A 82 15.11 -18.44 -10.42
CA TRP A 82 14.02 -17.79 -9.69
C TRP A 82 14.49 -17.58 -8.24
N GLU A 83 14.44 -16.33 -7.76
CA GLU A 83 14.77 -15.97 -6.38
C GLU A 83 13.51 -15.49 -5.64
N PRO A 84 13.20 -16.03 -4.45
CA PRO A 84 12.03 -15.60 -3.68
C PRO A 84 11.97 -14.10 -3.37
N HIS A 85 13.08 -13.51 -2.89
CA HIS A 85 13.20 -12.09 -2.55
C HIS A 85 13.22 -11.14 -3.75
N ASN A 86 13.41 -11.64 -4.98
CA ASN A 86 13.48 -10.79 -6.18
C ASN A 86 12.33 -11.13 -7.14
N ALA A 87 12.43 -12.26 -7.83
CA ALA A 87 11.42 -12.66 -8.83
C ALA A 87 10.05 -12.87 -8.20
N GLY A 88 10.00 -13.45 -7.00
CA GLY A 88 8.76 -13.67 -6.25
C GLY A 88 8.19 -12.38 -5.67
N ALA A 89 9.00 -11.67 -4.87
CA ALA A 89 8.61 -10.51 -4.08
C ALA A 89 8.35 -9.28 -4.95
N ASP A 90 9.33 -8.90 -5.80
CA ASP A 90 9.33 -7.60 -6.47
C ASP A 90 8.76 -7.61 -7.87
N ASN A 91 8.54 -8.78 -8.48
CA ASN A 91 8.04 -8.86 -9.86
C ASN A 91 6.75 -9.64 -9.97
N TYR A 92 6.80 -10.94 -9.70
CA TYR A 92 5.65 -11.82 -9.85
C TYR A 92 4.44 -11.35 -9.03
N ALA A 93 4.63 -10.90 -7.79
CA ALA A 93 3.52 -10.38 -6.98
C ALA A 93 2.78 -9.22 -7.67
N PHE A 94 3.48 -8.31 -8.34
CA PHE A 94 2.85 -7.19 -9.01
C PHE A 94 2.31 -7.54 -10.41
N MET A 95 2.80 -8.62 -11.03
CA MET A 95 2.11 -9.27 -12.16
C MET A 95 0.77 -9.85 -11.72
N VAL A 96 0.69 -10.47 -10.53
CA VAL A 96 -0.56 -10.99 -9.95
C VAL A 96 -1.55 -9.86 -9.72
N LEU A 97 -1.12 -8.77 -9.07
CA LEU A 97 -2.01 -7.65 -8.79
C LEU A 97 -2.49 -6.94 -10.06
N THR A 98 -1.58 -6.76 -11.04
CA THR A 98 -1.94 -6.24 -12.36
C THR A 98 -3.03 -7.11 -13.00
N SER A 99 -2.85 -8.43 -12.97
CA SER A 99 -3.83 -9.38 -13.53
C SER A 99 -5.15 -9.33 -12.76
N TYR A 100 -5.11 -9.23 -11.43
CA TYR A 100 -6.32 -9.12 -10.60
C TYR A 100 -7.21 -7.94 -11.00
N LEU A 101 -6.57 -6.79 -11.26
CA LEU A 101 -7.27 -5.58 -11.66
C LEU A 101 -7.68 -5.64 -13.14
N LEU A 102 -6.81 -6.10 -14.03
CA LEU A 102 -6.94 -5.81 -15.47
C LEU A 102 -7.29 -7.01 -16.34
N ASP A 103 -6.94 -8.24 -15.91
CA ASP A 103 -7.07 -9.45 -16.72
C ASP A 103 -7.34 -10.70 -15.84
N LYS A 104 -8.63 -11.02 -15.68
CA LYS A 104 -9.07 -12.18 -14.89
C LYS A 104 -8.67 -13.52 -15.51
N GLU A 105 -8.50 -13.60 -16.83
CA GLU A 105 -8.05 -14.85 -17.46
C GLU A 105 -6.58 -15.10 -17.13
N LEU A 106 -5.76 -14.04 -17.19
CA LEU A 106 -4.35 -14.12 -16.81
C LEU A 106 -4.16 -14.45 -15.31
N LEU A 107 -4.99 -13.86 -14.43
CA LEU A 107 -4.98 -14.15 -13.00
C LEU A 107 -5.28 -15.63 -12.71
N ASN A 108 -6.39 -16.13 -13.26
CA ASN A 108 -6.86 -17.50 -12.97
C ASN A 108 -6.10 -18.57 -13.78
N GLY A 109 -5.39 -18.17 -14.83
CA GLY A 109 -4.53 -19.02 -15.64
C GLY A 109 -3.07 -18.92 -15.20
N GLU A 110 -2.30 -18.10 -15.91
CA GLU A 110 -0.83 -18.07 -15.80
C GLU A 110 -0.32 -17.70 -14.42
N MET A 111 -0.95 -16.72 -13.75
CA MET A 111 -0.50 -16.32 -12.42
C MET A 111 -0.71 -17.44 -11.41
N LEU A 112 -1.90 -18.04 -11.38
CA LEU A 112 -2.19 -19.17 -10.50
C LEU A 112 -1.32 -20.40 -10.81
N GLN A 113 -1.03 -20.68 -12.08
CA GLN A 113 -0.12 -21.76 -12.47
C GLN A 113 1.31 -21.50 -11.97
N MET A 114 1.80 -20.26 -12.09
CA MET A 114 3.11 -19.87 -11.59
C MET A 114 3.22 -20.01 -10.07
N LEU A 115 2.18 -19.64 -9.30
CA LEU A 115 2.11 -19.89 -7.84
C LEU A 115 2.29 -21.38 -7.52
N ASN A 116 1.58 -22.24 -8.24
CA ASN A 116 1.63 -23.68 -8.01
C ASN A 116 3.00 -24.27 -8.35
N GLN A 117 3.65 -23.78 -9.42
CA GLN A 117 5.00 -24.21 -9.78
C GLN A 117 6.05 -23.66 -8.81
N GLU A 118 5.93 -22.40 -8.39
CA GLU A 118 6.80 -21.79 -7.37
C GLU A 118 6.77 -22.68 -6.13
N ARG A 119 5.58 -22.86 -5.54
CA ARG A 119 5.39 -23.65 -4.33
C ARG A 119 5.99 -25.05 -4.45
N LYS A 120 5.83 -25.71 -5.62
CA LYS A 120 6.35 -27.05 -5.87
C LYS A 120 7.88 -27.11 -6.02
N LEU A 121 8.47 -26.13 -6.68
CA LEU A 121 9.87 -26.18 -7.12
C LEU A 121 10.82 -25.50 -6.14
N THR A 122 10.35 -24.50 -5.38
CA THR A 122 11.18 -23.67 -4.52
C THR A 122 11.14 -24.10 -3.05
N SER A 123 10.08 -24.80 -2.60
CA SER A 123 9.95 -25.24 -1.20
C SER A 123 11.11 -26.16 -0.80
N ARG A 124 11.98 -25.69 0.10
CA ARG A 124 13.25 -26.34 0.47
C ARG A 124 13.27 -26.85 1.90
N ILE A 125 12.83 -26.02 2.85
CA ILE A 125 12.67 -26.39 4.27
C ILE A 125 11.18 -26.28 4.57
N LYS A 126 10.49 -27.41 4.55
CA LYS A 126 9.01 -27.44 4.55
C LYS A 126 8.47 -26.51 3.45
N SER A 127 7.68 -25.49 3.79
CA SER A 127 7.15 -24.52 2.84
C SER A 127 8.10 -23.36 2.50
N LEU A 128 9.23 -23.20 3.22
CA LEU A 128 10.14 -22.08 3.04
C LEU A 128 10.89 -22.19 1.69
N PRO A 129 10.78 -21.20 0.80
CA PRO A 129 11.36 -21.27 -0.51
C PRO A 129 12.87 -20.98 -0.53
N ASP A 130 13.57 -21.57 -1.49
CA ASP A 130 14.98 -21.31 -1.83
C ASP A 130 15.10 -21.00 -3.33
N THR A 131 16.29 -20.56 -3.74
CA THR A 131 16.59 -20.19 -5.13
C THR A 131 16.56 -21.43 -6.02
N TYR A 132 15.74 -21.39 -7.07
CA TYR A 132 15.60 -22.49 -8.04
C TYR A 132 16.36 -22.16 -9.32
N SER A 133 17.22 -23.07 -9.80
CA SER A 133 17.95 -22.95 -11.06
C SER A 133 17.26 -23.73 -12.17
N PHE A 134 16.95 -23.05 -13.28
CA PHE A 134 16.28 -23.63 -14.44
C PHE A 134 17.16 -24.66 -15.15
N SER A 135 18.44 -24.34 -15.38
CA SER A 135 19.38 -25.26 -16.03
C SER A 135 19.65 -26.52 -15.20
N LYS A 136 19.80 -26.38 -13.88
CA LYS A 136 19.99 -27.51 -12.96
C LYS A 136 18.72 -28.30 -12.72
N ARG A 137 17.55 -27.70 -12.97
CA ARG A 137 16.21 -28.23 -12.60
C ARG A 137 16.16 -28.66 -11.13
N SER A 138 16.79 -27.85 -10.28
CA SER A 138 17.03 -28.09 -8.87
C SER A 138 17.37 -26.75 -8.21
N PHE A 139 17.49 -26.76 -6.88
CA PHE A 139 18.04 -25.65 -6.12
C PHE A 139 19.40 -25.21 -6.65
N ASP A 140 19.65 -23.90 -6.63
CA ASP A 140 20.89 -23.32 -7.13
C ASP A 140 22.11 -23.81 -6.32
N THR A 141 21.93 -23.96 -5.00
CA THR A 141 22.94 -24.50 -4.10
C THR A 141 22.60 -25.93 -3.66
N ALA A 142 23.63 -26.76 -3.47
CA ALA A 142 23.44 -28.16 -3.08
C ALA A 142 22.97 -28.31 -1.62
N GLN A 143 23.47 -27.46 -0.73
CA GLN A 143 23.14 -27.45 0.70
C GLN A 143 22.31 -26.20 1.02
N PRO A 144 21.21 -26.35 1.79
CA PRO A 144 20.38 -25.20 2.14
C PRO A 144 21.13 -24.26 3.08
N ASP A 145 21.18 -22.97 2.71
CA ASP A 145 21.61 -21.90 3.60
C ASP A 145 20.38 -21.37 4.33
N LYS A 146 20.30 -21.64 5.64
CA LYS A 146 19.14 -21.23 6.45
C LYS A 146 18.99 -19.72 6.55
N ASN A 147 20.09 -18.97 6.58
CA ASN A 147 20.02 -17.51 6.67
C ASN A 147 19.48 -16.93 5.37
N TRP A 148 19.94 -17.45 4.22
CA TRP A 148 19.43 -17.08 2.90
C TRP A 148 17.96 -17.44 2.71
N ILE A 149 17.55 -18.63 3.16
CA ILE A 149 16.15 -19.06 3.09
C ILE A 149 15.26 -18.19 3.96
N VAL A 150 15.68 -17.86 5.18
CA VAL A 150 14.93 -16.96 6.07
C VAL A 150 14.78 -15.58 5.42
N PHE A 151 15.87 -14.98 4.96
CA PHE A 151 15.87 -13.70 4.25
C PHE A 151 14.97 -13.73 3.01
N GLY A 152 15.14 -14.72 2.14
CA GLY A 152 14.33 -14.89 0.95
C GLY A 152 12.84 -15.07 1.23
N THR A 153 12.51 -15.73 2.35
CA THR A 153 11.13 -15.95 2.77
C THR A 153 10.51 -14.67 3.33
N SER A 154 11.23 -13.93 4.17
CA SER A 154 10.70 -12.70 4.78
C SER A 154 10.43 -11.62 3.74
N GLU A 155 11.34 -11.43 2.76
CA GLU A 155 11.15 -10.53 1.61
C GLU A 155 9.94 -10.96 0.77
N TYR A 156 9.84 -12.25 0.44
CA TYR A 156 8.70 -12.71 -0.36
C TYR A 156 7.36 -12.52 0.36
N ILE A 157 7.33 -12.71 1.68
CA ILE A 157 6.14 -12.43 2.47
C ILE A 157 5.85 -10.92 2.50
N LYS A 158 6.81 -10.08 2.90
CA LYS A 158 6.60 -8.65 3.17
C LYS A 158 6.39 -7.83 1.89
N ASP A 159 7.22 -8.01 0.87
CA ASP A 159 7.11 -7.25 -0.40
C ASP A 159 6.14 -7.87 -1.38
N GLY A 160 6.07 -9.21 -1.41
CA GLY A 160 5.23 -9.90 -2.36
C GLY A 160 3.80 -10.13 -1.87
N LEU A 161 3.66 -10.92 -0.79
CA LEU A 161 2.38 -11.54 -0.48
C LEU A 161 1.50 -10.74 0.51
N VAL A 162 2.09 -9.93 1.39
CA VAL A 162 1.37 -9.00 2.26
C VAL A 162 0.57 -7.97 1.45
N PRO A 163 1.12 -7.26 0.45
CA PRO A 163 0.34 -6.32 -0.37
C PRO A 163 -0.84 -7.00 -1.08
N LEU A 164 -0.62 -8.22 -1.62
CA LEU A 164 -1.69 -8.99 -2.24
C LEU A 164 -2.78 -9.39 -1.24
N THR A 165 -2.37 -9.83 -0.05
CA THR A 165 -3.30 -10.22 1.02
C THR A 165 -4.14 -9.03 1.48
N GLU A 166 -3.52 -7.86 1.68
CA GLU A 166 -4.21 -6.66 2.07
C GLU A 166 -5.21 -6.19 1.00
N TYR A 167 -4.80 -6.23 -0.27
CA TYR A 167 -5.63 -5.74 -1.37
C TYR A 167 -6.77 -6.69 -1.75
N MET A 168 -6.45 -7.98 -1.92
CA MET A 168 -7.36 -8.99 -2.45
C MET A 168 -8.15 -9.72 -1.35
N GLY A 169 -7.67 -9.70 -0.10
CA GLY A 169 -8.24 -10.50 0.98
C GLY A 169 -7.94 -12.00 0.83
N PRO A 170 -8.87 -12.90 1.20
CA PRO A 170 -8.71 -14.35 1.03
C PRO A 170 -8.35 -14.75 -0.41
N SER A 171 -7.22 -15.43 -0.60
CA SER A 171 -6.72 -15.85 -1.91
C SER A 171 -5.67 -16.96 -1.80
N PRO A 172 -5.35 -17.69 -2.89
CA PRO A 172 -4.27 -18.69 -2.89
C PRO A 172 -2.90 -18.11 -2.50
N TRP A 173 -2.66 -16.84 -2.81
CA TRP A 173 -1.43 -16.12 -2.45
C TRP A 173 -1.36 -15.84 -0.95
N ARG A 174 -2.50 -15.48 -0.33
CA ARG A 174 -2.60 -15.40 1.14
C ARG A 174 -2.32 -16.75 1.78
N ASP A 175 -2.87 -17.83 1.23
CA ASP A 175 -2.63 -19.18 1.77
C ASP A 175 -1.14 -19.54 1.70
N ARG A 176 -0.47 -19.25 0.58
CA ARG A 176 0.99 -19.43 0.43
C ARG A 176 1.78 -18.63 1.47
N MET A 177 1.38 -17.39 1.73
CA MET A 177 1.98 -16.55 2.77
C MET A 177 1.86 -17.17 4.16
N MET A 178 0.64 -17.60 4.52
CA MET A 178 0.35 -18.17 5.84
C MET A 178 1.06 -19.52 6.06
N GLU A 179 1.25 -20.32 5.01
CA GLU A 179 2.05 -21.55 5.06
C GLU A 179 3.51 -21.26 5.42
N MET A 180 4.16 -20.35 4.69
CA MET A 180 5.55 -19.96 4.95
C MET A 180 5.71 -19.36 6.35
N LEU A 181 4.80 -18.48 6.74
CA LEU A 181 4.79 -17.88 8.07
C LEU A 181 4.61 -18.91 9.20
N GLY A 182 3.85 -19.98 8.94
CA GLY A 182 3.65 -21.07 9.89
C GLY A 182 4.88 -21.93 10.14
N ASP A 183 5.77 -22.06 9.15
CA ASP A 183 6.99 -22.88 9.25
C ASP A 183 8.24 -22.08 9.71
N LEU A 184 8.26 -20.75 9.51
CA LEU A 184 9.39 -19.90 9.92
C LEU A 184 9.84 -20.06 11.39
N PRO A 185 8.93 -20.18 12.39
CA PRO A 185 9.31 -20.34 13.81
C PRO A 185 10.26 -21.51 14.12
N GLU A 186 10.31 -22.53 13.26
CA GLU A 186 11.20 -23.69 13.45
C GLU A 186 12.64 -23.42 13.04
N VAL A 187 12.84 -22.40 12.21
CA VAL A 187 14.16 -21.99 11.73
C VAL A 187 14.64 -20.76 12.49
N TYR A 188 13.70 -19.94 12.97
CA TYR A 188 13.99 -18.56 13.32
C TYR A 188 12.98 -17.94 14.30
N SER A 189 13.46 -17.13 15.25
CA SER A 189 12.58 -16.31 16.12
C SER A 189 13.04 -14.85 16.29
N VAL A 190 14.34 -14.57 16.36
CA VAL A 190 14.91 -13.21 16.31
C VAL A 190 16.28 -13.28 15.63
N LEU A 191 16.59 -12.37 14.70
CA LEU A 191 17.79 -12.49 13.83
C LEU A 191 18.87 -11.66 14.45
N LYS A 192 19.92 -12.33 14.92
CA LYS A 192 20.98 -11.68 15.68
C LYS A 192 22.29 -11.82 14.92
N ASN A 193 23.04 -10.71 14.86
CA ASN A 193 24.43 -10.67 14.41
C ASN A 193 24.66 -11.16 12.96
N ILE A 194 23.72 -10.87 12.05
CA ILE A 194 23.93 -11.08 10.60
C ILE A 194 24.09 -9.70 9.95
N ASP A 195 25.31 -9.17 10.06
CA ASP A 195 25.64 -7.83 9.55
C ASP A 195 25.72 -7.79 8.02
N GLN A 196 25.92 -8.94 7.38
CA GLN A 196 25.98 -9.05 5.92
C GLN A 196 25.51 -10.42 5.44
N LEU A 197 24.71 -10.42 4.37
CA LEU A 197 24.27 -11.61 3.67
C LEU A 197 24.34 -11.34 2.16
N GLY A 198 25.34 -11.90 1.48
CA GLY A 198 25.64 -11.51 0.10
C GLY A 198 26.00 -10.02 0.01
N ASP A 199 25.29 -9.27 -0.84
CA ASP A 199 25.44 -7.81 -0.99
C ASP A 199 24.60 -7.00 0.01
N TYR A 200 23.69 -7.66 0.74
CA TYR A 200 22.82 -7.02 1.74
C TYR A 200 23.61 -6.73 3.00
N LYS A 201 23.66 -5.45 3.37
CA LYS A 201 24.21 -4.97 4.65
C LYS A 201 23.06 -4.94 5.66
N VAL A 202 23.33 -5.18 6.93
CA VAL A 202 22.34 -5.14 8.03
C VAL A 202 21.15 -6.11 7.83
N ALA A 203 21.44 -7.33 7.36
CA ALA A 203 20.42 -8.33 7.09
C ALA A 203 19.60 -8.75 8.33
N SER A 204 20.19 -8.64 9.52
CA SER A 204 19.47 -8.80 10.79
C SER A 204 18.34 -7.78 10.94
N GLU A 205 18.64 -6.49 10.77
CA GLU A 205 17.68 -5.38 10.84
C GLU A 205 16.61 -5.50 9.78
N GLU A 206 16.99 -5.91 8.56
CA GLU A 206 16.06 -6.17 7.47
C GLU A 206 15.02 -7.19 7.91
N VAL A 207 15.42 -8.46 8.06
CA VAL A 207 14.49 -9.56 8.37
C VAL A 207 13.64 -9.29 9.60
N ASN A 208 14.24 -8.77 10.68
CA ASN A 208 13.46 -8.44 11.88
C ASN A 208 12.40 -7.37 11.58
N GLY A 209 12.74 -6.35 10.80
CA GLY A 209 11.82 -5.31 10.35
C GLY A 209 10.69 -5.84 9.48
N GLU A 210 11.00 -6.68 8.51
CA GLU A 210 10.02 -7.34 7.64
C GLU A 210 9.03 -8.19 8.44
N MET A 211 9.58 -8.96 9.39
CA MET A 211 8.79 -9.81 10.26
C MET A 211 7.90 -8.99 11.20
N LEU A 212 8.38 -7.87 11.76
CA LEU A 212 7.54 -7.00 12.56
C LEU A 212 6.34 -6.45 11.78
N GLN A 213 6.56 -5.97 10.55
CA GLN A 213 5.50 -5.49 9.67
C GLN A 213 4.49 -6.60 9.36
N THR A 214 4.98 -7.79 9.02
CA THR A 214 4.15 -8.96 8.71
C THR A 214 3.34 -9.42 9.93
N LEU A 215 4.01 -9.66 11.06
CA LEU A 215 3.40 -10.26 12.26
C LEU A 215 2.34 -9.37 12.86
N CYS A 216 2.54 -8.03 12.86
CA CYS A 216 1.55 -7.08 13.35
C CYS A 216 0.26 -7.13 12.52
N ARG A 217 0.38 -7.12 11.18
CA ARG A 217 -0.77 -7.21 10.28
C ARG A 217 -1.48 -8.56 10.38
N VAL A 218 -0.72 -9.66 10.47
CA VAL A 218 -1.28 -11.01 10.59
C VAL A 218 -1.96 -11.23 11.95
N TYR A 219 -1.44 -10.65 13.03
CA TYR A 219 -2.11 -10.64 14.33
C TYR A 219 -3.52 -10.05 14.22
N TRP A 220 -3.67 -8.86 13.62
CA TRP A 220 -4.99 -8.28 13.43
C TRP A 220 -5.87 -9.11 12.49
N MET A 221 -5.30 -9.60 11.38
CA MET A 221 -6.02 -10.40 10.39
C MET A 221 -6.62 -11.68 10.99
N THR A 222 -5.93 -12.29 11.98
CA THR A 222 -6.28 -13.63 12.49
C THR A 222 -6.80 -13.64 13.94
N GLY A 223 -6.43 -12.65 14.74
CA GLY A 223 -6.63 -12.65 16.20
C GLY A 223 -5.73 -13.63 16.97
N ASP A 224 -4.75 -14.27 16.31
CA ASP A 224 -3.88 -15.27 16.95
C ASP A 224 -2.70 -14.60 17.66
N GLU A 225 -2.70 -14.69 18.99
CA GLU A 225 -1.73 -14.06 19.89
C GLU A 225 -0.28 -14.49 19.61
N LYS A 226 -0.05 -15.67 19.03
CA LYS A 226 1.32 -16.15 18.77
C LYS A 226 2.11 -15.20 17.86
N TYR A 227 1.44 -14.49 16.96
CA TYR A 227 2.09 -13.55 16.05
C TYR A 227 2.51 -12.27 16.78
N LEU A 228 1.65 -11.75 17.68
CA LEU A 228 1.99 -10.59 18.50
C LEU A 228 3.06 -10.94 19.53
N ASP A 229 2.99 -12.11 20.17
CA ASP A 229 4.03 -12.60 21.08
C ASP A 229 5.39 -12.72 20.39
N TRP A 230 5.40 -13.15 19.12
CA TRP A 230 6.61 -13.18 18.32
C TRP A 230 7.10 -11.77 17.99
N ALA A 231 6.22 -10.87 17.54
CA ALA A 231 6.59 -9.48 17.27
C ALA A 231 7.16 -8.79 18.53
N ILE A 232 6.61 -9.04 19.72
CA ILE A 232 7.12 -8.53 21.00
C ILE A 232 8.51 -9.07 21.31
N LYS A 233 8.84 -10.34 20.99
CA LYS A 233 10.21 -10.86 21.18
C LYS A 233 11.22 -10.11 20.32
N ILE A 234 10.87 -9.77 19.08
CA ILE A 234 11.71 -8.94 18.21
C ILE A 234 11.78 -7.51 18.79
N GLY A 235 10.65 -6.92 19.18
CA GLY A 235 10.61 -5.58 19.80
C GLY A 235 11.46 -5.47 21.07
N ASP A 236 11.45 -6.48 21.94
CA ASP A 236 12.26 -6.56 23.15
C ASP A 236 13.76 -6.48 22.84
N TYR A 237 14.20 -7.20 21.79
CA TYR A 237 15.60 -7.19 21.36
C TYR A 237 16.08 -5.77 21.01
N TYR A 238 15.28 -4.98 20.29
CA TYR A 238 15.64 -3.64 19.85
C TYR A 238 15.35 -2.53 20.88
N LEU A 239 14.28 -2.66 21.67
CA LEU A 239 13.78 -1.56 22.52
C LEU A 239 14.06 -1.74 24.01
N LYS A 240 14.48 -2.93 24.47
CA LYS A 240 14.94 -3.17 25.85
C LYS A 240 16.45 -3.27 25.99
N GLY A 241 17.20 -2.99 24.93
CA GLY A 241 18.64 -2.68 25.00
C GLY A 241 19.59 -3.84 24.72
N GLU A 242 19.13 -5.00 24.25
CA GLU A 242 20.04 -6.02 23.72
C GLU A 242 20.72 -5.54 22.42
N HIS A 243 20.00 -4.78 21.59
CA HIS A 243 20.51 -4.16 20.37
C HIS A 243 19.94 -2.75 20.17
N ASP A 244 20.54 -1.77 20.85
CA ASP A 244 20.14 -0.37 20.76
C ASP A 244 20.65 0.28 19.46
N LEU A 245 19.75 0.49 18.51
CA LEU A 245 20.02 1.14 17.22
C LEU A 245 20.57 2.57 17.35
N THR A 246 20.50 3.20 18.52
CA THR A 246 21.11 4.52 18.75
C THR A 246 22.61 4.45 19.04
N GLN A 247 23.14 3.25 19.31
CA GLN A 247 24.52 3.01 19.74
C GLN A 247 25.38 2.25 18.70
N ILE A 248 24.81 1.91 17.54
CA ILE A 248 25.51 1.25 16.45
C ILE A 248 26.31 2.24 15.59
N ASP A 249 27.27 1.72 14.83
CA ASP A 249 28.13 2.54 13.97
C ASP A 249 27.54 2.79 12.57
N TYR A 250 26.52 2.03 12.19
CA TYR A 250 25.86 2.13 10.89
C TYR A 250 24.37 1.78 11.01
N LEU A 251 23.51 2.79 10.86
CA LEU A 251 22.07 2.64 10.71
C LEU A 251 21.69 3.01 9.28
N ARG A 252 21.16 2.04 8.55
CA ARG A 252 20.64 2.26 7.20
C ARG A 252 19.25 2.90 7.30
N LEU A 253 19.03 3.95 6.52
CA LEU A 253 17.77 4.70 6.43
C LEU A 253 17.14 4.59 5.02
N ARG A 254 17.68 3.68 4.21
CA ARG A 254 17.29 3.36 2.85
C ARG A 254 16.93 1.88 2.75
N ASP A 255 16.20 1.51 1.70
CA ASP A 255 15.84 0.13 1.30
C ASP A 255 16.88 -0.94 1.68
N HIS A 256 16.42 -2.11 2.12
CA HIS A 256 17.21 -3.20 2.70
C HIS A 256 17.98 -2.83 3.99
N GLY A 257 17.28 -2.18 4.92
CA GLY A 257 17.68 -2.04 6.33
C GLY A 257 16.88 -0.99 7.10
N CYS A 258 16.11 -0.14 6.43
CA CYS A 258 15.21 0.84 7.07
C CYS A 258 13.94 0.20 7.64
N GLU A 259 13.69 -1.05 7.27
CA GLU A 259 12.54 -1.89 7.54
C GLU A 259 12.34 -2.08 9.03
N ILE A 260 13.44 -2.08 9.81
CA ILE A 260 13.36 -2.12 11.26
C ILE A 260 12.63 -0.91 11.85
N ILE A 261 12.80 0.29 11.27
CA ILE A 261 12.11 1.50 11.74
C ILE A 261 10.62 1.39 11.44
N GLY A 262 10.26 0.97 10.22
CA GLY A 262 8.87 0.71 9.83
C GLY A 262 8.21 -0.37 10.70
N GLY A 263 8.88 -1.51 10.87
CA GLY A 263 8.42 -2.64 11.67
C GLY A 263 8.23 -2.29 13.15
N LEU A 264 9.17 -1.57 13.77
CA LEU A 264 9.00 -1.09 15.14
C LEU A 264 7.82 -0.12 15.25
N SER A 265 7.53 0.66 14.20
CA SER A 265 6.34 1.52 14.15
C SER A 265 5.04 0.73 14.12
N GLU A 266 4.94 -0.30 13.28
CA GLU A 266 3.74 -1.14 13.20
C GLU A 266 3.48 -1.88 14.51
N LEU A 267 4.56 -2.36 15.16
CA LEU A 267 4.47 -2.91 16.50
C LEU A 267 4.00 -1.85 17.50
N TYR A 268 4.53 -0.63 17.44
CA TYR A 268 4.14 0.45 18.32
C TYR A 268 2.65 0.81 18.20
N VAL A 269 2.12 0.89 16.98
CA VAL A 269 0.69 1.09 16.70
C VAL A 269 -0.13 -0.09 17.21
N THR A 270 0.32 -1.32 16.95
CA THR A 270 -0.39 -2.52 17.41
C THR A 270 -0.52 -2.54 18.94
N LEU A 271 0.59 -2.32 19.64
CA LEU A 271 0.62 -2.28 21.11
C LEU A 271 -0.20 -1.12 21.68
N HIS A 272 -0.43 -0.02 20.94
CA HIS A 272 -1.33 1.05 21.38
C HIS A 272 -2.74 0.54 21.64
N TYR A 273 -3.23 -0.37 20.79
CA TYR A 273 -4.58 -0.91 20.89
C TYR A 273 -4.66 -2.24 21.62
N SER A 274 -3.61 -3.08 21.57
CA SER A 274 -3.63 -4.43 22.14
C SER A 274 -2.94 -4.57 23.49
N ARG A 275 -1.84 -3.84 23.75
CA ARG A 275 -0.98 -3.97 24.94
C ARG A 275 -0.39 -2.61 25.39
N PRO A 276 -1.22 -1.65 25.85
CA PRO A 276 -0.78 -0.29 26.15
C PRO A 276 0.35 -0.21 27.19
N GLU A 277 0.41 -1.17 28.11
CA GLU A 277 1.45 -1.32 29.12
C GLU A 277 2.83 -1.67 28.55
N ILE A 278 2.89 -2.49 27.49
CA ILE A 278 4.14 -2.79 26.78
C ILE A 278 4.54 -1.59 25.93
N LYS A 279 3.59 -0.97 25.22
CA LYS A 279 3.84 0.29 24.48
C LYS A 279 4.49 1.34 25.38
N LYS A 280 3.97 1.54 26.59
CA LYS A 280 4.51 2.51 27.55
C LYS A 280 5.97 2.22 27.93
N GLN A 281 6.36 0.95 28.00
CA GLN A 281 7.76 0.56 28.26
C GLN A 281 8.67 0.86 27.06
N TYR A 282 8.17 0.63 25.85
CA TYR A 282 8.91 0.83 24.60
C TYR A 282 9.05 2.30 24.19
N GLN A 283 8.06 3.13 24.53
CA GLN A 283 7.96 4.51 24.08
C GLN A 283 9.23 5.35 24.29
N PRO A 284 9.90 5.36 25.46
CA PRO A 284 11.11 6.15 25.64
C PRO A 284 12.27 5.72 24.72
N ALA A 285 12.42 4.42 24.46
CA ALA A 285 13.47 3.90 23.59
C ALA A 285 13.17 4.19 22.12
N TYR A 286 11.93 3.98 21.70
CA TYR A 286 11.53 4.23 20.33
C TYR A 286 11.57 5.72 19.96
N TYR A 287 11.10 6.60 20.86
CA TYR A 287 11.22 8.06 20.67
C TYR A 287 12.67 8.51 20.56
N ARG A 288 13.56 7.94 21.38
CA ARG A 288 15.00 8.27 21.30
C ARG A 288 15.59 7.89 19.95
N LEU A 289 15.23 6.73 19.39
CA LEU A 289 15.63 6.31 18.05
C LEU A 289 15.12 7.30 16.99
N LEU A 290 13.82 7.55 16.97
CA LEU A 290 13.18 8.44 16.00
C LEU A 290 13.71 9.88 16.09
N ASP A 291 13.87 10.42 17.29
CA ASP A 291 14.40 11.77 17.49
C ASP A 291 15.87 11.88 17.02
N LYS A 292 16.67 10.83 17.24
CA LYS A 292 18.06 10.76 16.77
C LYS A 292 18.16 10.73 15.25
N VAL A 293 17.29 9.95 14.60
CA VAL A 293 17.18 9.90 13.13
C VAL A 293 16.72 11.25 12.58
N LEU A 294 15.76 11.95 13.20
CA LEU A 294 15.39 13.31 12.76
C LEU A 294 16.51 14.33 12.95
N ALA A 295 17.31 14.20 14.01
CA ALA A 295 18.36 15.16 14.33
C ALA A 295 19.59 15.03 13.42
N SER A 296 19.98 13.81 13.07
CA SER A 296 21.24 13.52 12.37
C SER A 296 21.09 12.83 11.01
N GLY A 297 19.90 12.25 10.74
CA GLY A 297 19.60 11.49 9.53
C GLY A 297 19.02 12.28 8.38
N ARG A 298 18.86 13.61 8.50
CA ARG A 298 18.21 14.44 7.47
C ARG A 298 19.13 15.50 6.89
N ASN A 299 18.93 15.77 5.61
CA ASN A 299 19.50 16.92 4.92
C ASN A 299 18.75 18.23 5.27
N GLU A 300 19.20 19.36 4.71
CA GLU A 300 18.60 20.69 4.96
C GLU A 300 17.11 20.76 4.59
N ASP A 301 16.70 19.99 3.59
CA ASP A 301 15.34 19.90 3.07
C ASP A 301 14.43 19.03 3.92
N GLY A 302 14.99 18.30 4.88
CA GLY A 302 14.26 17.39 5.74
C GLY A 302 14.07 16.00 5.16
N LEU A 303 14.69 15.65 4.02
CA LEU A 303 14.73 14.27 3.53
C LEU A 303 15.88 13.49 4.16
N PHE A 304 15.76 12.16 4.19
CA PHE A 304 16.74 11.30 4.84
C PHE A 304 17.97 11.06 3.97
N TYR A 305 19.11 10.88 4.63
CA TYR A 305 20.30 10.30 4.01
C TYR A 305 20.13 8.80 3.83
N ASN A 306 20.95 8.15 3.00
CA ASN A 306 20.97 6.70 2.85
C ASN A 306 21.33 5.98 4.16
N ALA A 307 22.27 6.53 4.94
CA ALA A 307 22.69 5.95 6.20
C ALA A 307 23.36 6.97 7.12
N ILE A 308 23.31 6.69 8.43
CA ILE A 308 24.00 7.46 9.47
C ILE A 308 24.80 6.57 10.41
N ASN A 309 25.78 7.16 11.09
CA ASN A 309 26.30 6.63 12.33
C ASN A 309 25.52 7.29 13.48
N PRO A 310 24.56 6.61 14.11
CA PRO A 310 23.77 7.20 15.19
C PRO A 310 24.62 7.45 16.45
N LYS A 311 25.65 6.67 16.73
CA LYS A 311 26.54 6.91 17.88
C LYS A 311 27.23 8.28 17.81
N THR A 312 27.78 8.63 16.65
CA THR A 312 28.47 9.92 16.43
C THR A 312 27.53 11.04 15.98
N GLY A 313 26.37 10.69 15.40
CA GLY A 313 25.43 11.64 14.81
C GLY A 313 25.88 12.21 13.46
N THR A 314 26.66 11.45 12.69
CA THR A 314 27.20 11.88 11.38
C THR A 314 26.64 11.04 10.24
N PRO A 315 26.44 11.60 9.03
CA PRO A 315 26.10 10.81 7.85
C PRO A 315 27.18 9.76 7.54
N ALA A 316 26.75 8.52 7.29
CA ALA A 316 27.62 7.42 6.85
C ALA A 316 27.55 7.25 5.32
N ASP A 317 26.39 7.53 4.73
CA ASP A 317 26.20 7.73 3.29
C ASP A 317 25.24 8.92 3.12
N SER A 318 25.76 10.04 2.64
CA SER A 318 25.05 11.32 2.59
C SER A 318 24.20 11.53 1.33
N LYS A 319 24.06 10.53 0.47
CA LYS A 319 23.08 10.59 -0.63
C LYS A 319 21.67 10.62 -0.07
N THR A 320 20.74 11.26 -0.78
CA THR A 320 19.33 11.31 -0.38
C THR A 320 18.68 9.96 -0.64
N ALA A 321 18.01 9.40 0.37
CA ALA A 321 17.25 8.17 0.23
C ALA A 321 15.98 8.41 -0.61
N ASP A 322 15.80 7.57 -1.63
CA ASP A 322 14.58 7.40 -2.41
C ASP A 322 13.41 6.84 -1.60
N THR A 323 13.70 5.94 -0.66
CA THR A 323 12.71 5.39 0.27
C THR A 323 12.35 6.32 1.44
N PHE A 324 12.53 7.65 1.29
CA PHE A 324 12.25 8.61 2.37
C PHE A 324 10.83 8.47 2.93
N GLY A 325 9.87 8.07 2.09
CA GLY A 325 8.49 7.85 2.49
C GLY A 325 8.33 6.70 3.47
N TYR A 326 9.13 5.63 3.35
CA TYR A 326 9.02 4.42 4.18
C TYR A 326 9.37 4.75 5.63
N VAL A 327 10.40 5.57 5.81
CA VAL A 327 10.78 6.08 7.13
C VAL A 327 9.76 7.10 7.64
N PHE A 328 9.22 7.98 6.79
CA PHE A 328 8.18 8.93 7.18
C PHE A 328 6.85 8.27 7.58
N ASP A 329 6.50 7.14 6.99
CA ASP A 329 5.33 6.35 7.38
C ASP A 329 5.42 5.99 8.87
N ALA A 330 6.62 5.62 9.36
CA ALA A 330 6.84 5.35 10.77
C ALA A 330 6.55 6.57 11.67
N TYR A 331 7.04 7.75 11.29
CA TYR A 331 6.77 9.00 12.02
C TYR A 331 5.29 9.37 12.02
N TYR A 332 4.63 9.23 10.88
CA TYR A 332 3.22 9.56 10.74
C TYR A 332 2.33 8.60 11.54
N ALA A 333 2.66 7.30 11.54
CA ALA A 333 1.98 6.29 12.35
C ALA A 333 2.06 6.62 13.86
N VAL A 334 3.23 7.03 14.36
CA VAL A 334 3.38 7.48 15.76
C VAL A 334 2.57 8.74 16.04
N PHE A 335 2.58 9.71 15.12
CA PHE A 335 1.74 10.91 15.23
C PHE A 335 0.25 10.53 15.36
N LEU A 336 -0.25 9.55 14.59
CA LEU A 336 -1.65 9.16 14.64
C LEU A 336 -2.07 8.64 16.02
N VAL A 337 -1.23 7.85 16.69
CA VAL A 337 -1.55 7.22 17.98
C VAL A 337 -1.21 8.08 19.20
N ASP A 338 -0.17 8.91 19.12
CA ASP A 338 0.33 9.69 20.27
C ASP A 338 0.15 11.20 20.13
N LYS A 339 -0.31 11.68 18.96
CA LYS A 339 -0.49 13.10 18.66
C LYS A 339 0.77 13.94 18.83
N LYS A 340 1.94 13.33 18.61
CA LYS A 340 3.25 14.00 18.62
C LYS A 340 3.42 14.84 17.36
N GLU A 341 2.94 16.08 17.39
CA GLU A 341 2.86 16.97 16.22
C GLU A 341 4.23 17.23 15.58
N GLU A 342 5.33 17.17 16.35
CA GLU A 342 6.68 17.36 15.80
C GLU A 342 7.02 16.33 14.70
N TYR A 343 6.47 15.12 14.80
CA TYR A 343 6.67 14.07 13.80
C TYR A 343 5.88 14.35 12.53
N ARG A 344 4.64 14.83 12.64
CA ARG A 344 3.87 15.32 11.49
C ARG A 344 4.58 16.49 10.80
N GLN A 345 5.11 17.44 11.56
CA GLN A 345 5.84 18.58 10.99
C GLN A 345 7.15 18.15 10.29
N ALA A 346 7.83 17.12 10.79
CA ALA A 346 9.00 16.56 10.13
C ALA A 346 8.65 15.95 8.75
N VAL A 347 7.55 15.21 8.66
CA VAL A 347 7.02 14.66 7.41
C VAL A 347 6.69 15.79 6.42
N LEU A 348 5.88 16.77 6.85
CA LEU A 348 5.47 17.90 5.99
C LEU A 348 6.66 18.71 5.47
N LYS A 349 7.72 18.86 6.27
CA LYS A 349 8.94 19.55 5.84
C LYS A 349 9.56 18.85 4.62
N GLY A 350 9.75 17.53 4.69
CA GLY A 350 10.31 16.74 3.59
C GLY A 350 9.43 16.83 2.33
N LEU A 351 8.13 16.56 2.47
CA LEU A 351 7.18 16.57 1.36
C LEU A 351 7.13 17.90 0.61
N ARG A 352 7.15 19.03 1.33
CA ARG A 352 7.09 20.37 0.73
C ARG A 352 8.34 20.74 -0.07
N SER A 353 9.45 20.04 0.13
CA SER A 353 10.70 20.28 -0.61
C SER A 353 10.71 19.65 -2.01
N LEU A 354 9.97 18.55 -2.20
CA LEU A 354 10.06 17.65 -3.36
C LEU A 354 9.86 18.38 -4.69
N LYS A 355 8.73 19.08 -4.87
CA LYS A 355 8.42 19.81 -6.11
C LYS A 355 9.50 20.82 -6.51
N LYS A 356 10.09 21.50 -5.54
CA LYS A 356 11.04 22.59 -5.81
C LYS A 356 12.44 22.09 -6.11
N LYS A 357 12.86 21.01 -5.44
CA LYS A 357 14.27 20.59 -5.41
C LYS A 357 14.53 19.19 -5.98
N TYR A 358 13.51 18.33 -6.09
CA TYR A 358 13.67 16.90 -6.40
C TYR A 358 12.85 16.46 -7.62
N ARG A 359 12.67 17.33 -8.62
CA ARG A 359 12.04 16.95 -9.90
C ARG A 359 13.08 16.37 -10.85
N ASN A 360 12.76 15.26 -11.50
CA ASN A 360 13.71 14.51 -12.33
C ASN A 360 15.04 14.26 -11.57
N PHE A 361 14.93 13.97 -10.27
CA PHE A 361 16.07 13.73 -9.41
C PHE A 361 16.59 12.31 -9.62
N GLU A 362 17.91 12.17 -9.74
CA GLU A 362 18.58 10.89 -9.93
C GLU A 362 18.66 10.10 -8.61
N TRP A 363 17.51 9.68 -8.10
CA TRP A 363 17.34 8.89 -6.87
C TRP A 363 18.31 7.71 -6.79
N GLU A 364 18.40 6.95 -7.89
CA GLU A 364 19.33 5.84 -8.09
C GLU A 364 20.09 5.94 -9.41
N GLY A 365 20.53 7.15 -9.77
CA GLY A 365 21.12 7.37 -11.09
C GLY A 365 20.11 7.15 -12.21
N THR A 366 20.28 6.08 -12.98
CA THR A 366 19.44 5.76 -14.16
C THR A 366 18.41 4.65 -13.91
N SER A 367 18.37 4.10 -12.70
CA SER A 367 17.37 3.09 -12.33
C SER A 367 15.99 3.74 -12.21
N HIS A 368 14.97 3.07 -12.74
CA HIS A 368 13.58 3.49 -12.54
C HIS A 368 13.08 3.19 -11.12
N ASP A 369 13.78 2.32 -10.40
CA ASP A 369 13.38 1.83 -9.08
C ASP A 369 13.41 2.94 -8.04
N GLY A 370 14.49 3.75 -8.02
CA GLY A 370 14.52 4.94 -7.17
C GLY A 370 13.41 5.96 -7.45
N TYR A 371 12.86 6.01 -8.67
CA TYR A 371 11.65 6.81 -8.93
C TYR A 371 10.41 6.12 -8.36
N ALA A 372 10.27 4.80 -8.52
CA ALA A 372 9.18 4.03 -7.97
C ALA A 372 9.06 4.26 -6.46
N ASP A 373 10.13 4.00 -5.70
CA ASP A 373 10.12 4.11 -4.24
C ASP A 373 9.78 5.51 -3.74
N ALA A 374 10.38 6.53 -4.37
CA ALA A 374 10.15 7.93 -4.04
C ALA A 374 8.69 8.33 -4.32
N ILE A 375 8.13 7.89 -5.45
CA ILE A 375 6.75 8.18 -5.84
C ILE A 375 5.77 7.48 -4.89
N GLU A 376 6.00 6.22 -4.57
CA GLU A 376 5.15 5.43 -3.68
C GLU A 376 5.07 6.04 -2.29
N GLY A 377 6.24 6.43 -1.73
CA GLY A 377 6.32 7.20 -0.50
C GLY A 377 5.53 8.51 -0.57
N GLY A 378 5.62 9.21 -1.70
CA GLY A 378 4.81 10.40 -1.98
C GLY A 378 3.31 10.11 -1.99
N ILE A 379 2.87 9.03 -2.66
CA ILE A 379 1.45 8.66 -2.78
C ILE A 379 0.87 8.26 -1.43
N ASN A 380 1.58 7.43 -0.65
CA ASN A 380 1.16 7.02 0.69
C ASN A 380 0.90 8.22 1.59
N LEU A 381 1.83 9.16 1.63
CA LEU A 381 1.74 10.34 2.47
C LEU A 381 0.76 11.39 1.91
N TYR A 382 0.61 11.51 0.59
CA TYR A 382 -0.39 12.38 -0.03
C TYR A 382 -1.82 11.98 0.33
N ASN A 383 -2.08 10.69 0.50
CA ASN A 383 -3.37 10.18 0.96
C ASN A 383 -3.72 10.66 2.39
N ARG A 384 -2.72 11.04 3.19
CA ARG A 384 -2.91 11.61 4.53
C ARG A 384 -2.87 13.14 4.55
N GLU A 385 -1.93 13.71 3.81
CA GLU A 385 -1.65 15.15 3.75
C GLU A 385 -1.70 15.62 2.29
N PRO A 386 -2.87 16.04 1.77
CA PRO A 386 -3.07 16.32 0.35
C PRO A 386 -2.48 17.69 -0.08
N GLU A 387 -1.17 17.86 0.08
CA GLU A 387 -0.42 19.05 -0.31
C GLU A 387 -0.38 19.20 -1.84
N SER A 388 -0.78 20.37 -2.36
CA SER A 388 -0.85 20.60 -3.82
C SER A 388 0.52 20.47 -4.51
N SER A 389 1.59 20.89 -3.83
CA SER A 389 2.95 20.75 -4.35
C SER A 389 3.36 19.28 -4.50
N LEU A 390 2.92 18.42 -3.59
CA LEU A 390 3.18 16.98 -3.65
C LEU A 390 2.40 16.33 -4.80
N LYS A 391 1.12 16.68 -4.98
CA LYS A 391 0.32 16.23 -6.14
C LYS A 391 1.03 16.51 -7.46
N GLU A 392 1.49 17.74 -7.65
CA GLU A 392 2.17 18.14 -8.89
C GLU A 392 3.53 17.47 -9.07
N TRP A 393 4.25 17.20 -7.97
CA TRP A 393 5.53 16.47 -8.03
C TRP A 393 5.31 15.02 -8.43
N ILE A 394 4.37 14.30 -7.79
CA ILE A 394 4.04 12.91 -8.16
C ILE A 394 3.66 12.84 -9.64
N ASP A 395 2.78 13.73 -10.11
CA ASP A 395 2.37 13.78 -11.52
C ASP A 395 3.53 14.07 -12.49
N SER A 396 4.59 14.76 -12.06
CA SER A 396 5.79 14.96 -12.89
C SER A 396 6.70 13.74 -12.90
N GLU A 397 6.93 13.13 -11.75
CA GLU A 397 7.85 11.99 -11.63
C GLU A 397 7.27 10.72 -12.29
N MET A 398 5.95 10.53 -12.27
CA MET A 398 5.30 9.45 -13.03
C MET A 398 5.63 9.51 -14.53
N LYS A 399 5.70 10.72 -15.11
CA LYS A 399 6.05 10.89 -16.53
C LYS A 399 7.50 10.52 -16.82
N VAL A 400 8.40 10.82 -15.88
CA VAL A 400 9.81 10.43 -15.97
C VAL A 400 9.92 8.91 -15.92
N MET A 401 9.28 8.27 -14.94
CA MET A 401 9.26 6.82 -14.80
C MET A 401 8.66 6.13 -16.05
N TRP A 402 7.52 6.61 -16.57
CA TRP A 402 6.90 6.07 -17.79
C TRP A 402 7.79 6.17 -19.02
N ALA A 403 8.62 7.20 -19.14
CA ALA A 403 9.53 7.36 -20.26
C ALA A 403 10.63 6.28 -20.28
N MET A 404 10.84 5.55 -19.18
CA MET A 404 11.82 4.48 -19.07
C MET A 404 11.31 3.12 -19.59
N GLN A 405 9.99 2.96 -19.78
CA GLN A 405 9.45 1.72 -20.33
C GLN A 405 9.70 1.65 -21.85
N LYS A 406 10.26 0.54 -22.29
CA LYS A 406 10.58 0.25 -23.69
C LYS A 406 9.32 -0.14 -24.49
N GLU A 407 9.45 -0.13 -25.81
CA GLU A 407 8.35 -0.49 -26.73
C GLU A 407 7.83 -1.91 -26.50
N ASP A 408 8.71 -2.85 -26.12
CA ASP A 408 8.36 -4.24 -25.83
C ASP A 408 7.65 -4.43 -24.48
N GLY A 409 7.45 -3.34 -23.71
CA GLY A 409 6.78 -3.33 -22.42
C GLY A 409 7.72 -3.50 -21.22
N ILE A 410 8.97 -3.93 -21.43
CA ILE A 410 9.98 -4.10 -20.38
C ILE A 410 10.54 -2.75 -19.96
N VAL A 411 10.97 -2.62 -18.70
CA VAL A 411 11.67 -1.43 -18.21
C VAL A 411 13.17 -1.71 -18.11
N GLY A 412 13.65 -2.22 -16.97
CA GLY A 412 15.02 -2.63 -16.75
C GLY A 412 15.32 -4.06 -17.21
N GLY A 413 14.31 -4.94 -17.21
CA GLY A 413 14.49 -6.37 -17.49
C GLY A 413 15.09 -7.13 -16.31
N GLY A 414 14.84 -6.65 -15.10
CA GLY A 414 15.16 -7.28 -13.83
C GLY A 414 13.96 -7.26 -12.89
N TRP A 415 14.08 -7.90 -11.74
CA TRP A 415 13.04 -7.92 -10.72
C TRP A 415 12.47 -6.54 -10.32
N PRO A 416 13.23 -5.42 -10.35
CA PRO A 416 12.65 -4.11 -10.03
C PRO A 416 11.51 -3.70 -10.96
N ASP A 417 11.39 -4.30 -12.16
CA ASP A 417 10.29 -4.02 -13.09
C ASP A 417 8.91 -4.14 -12.41
N GLY A 418 8.72 -5.00 -11.40
CA GLY A 418 7.41 -5.04 -10.73
C GLY A 418 7.15 -3.84 -9.82
N ASN A 419 8.16 -3.15 -9.28
CA ASN A 419 7.98 -1.87 -8.60
C ASN A 419 7.40 -0.81 -9.54
N PHE A 420 7.80 -0.82 -10.82
CA PHE A 420 7.15 0.01 -11.84
C PHE A 420 5.64 -0.30 -11.96
N SER A 421 5.25 -1.58 -11.90
CA SER A 421 3.84 -1.97 -11.91
C SER A 421 3.11 -1.57 -10.62
N ARG A 422 3.73 -1.79 -9.45
CA ARG A 422 3.19 -1.40 -8.13
C ARG A 422 2.92 0.10 -8.07
N THR A 423 3.91 0.92 -8.43
CA THR A 423 3.79 2.37 -8.47
C THR A 423 2.68 2.82 -9.44
N ASN A 424 2.62 2.26 -10.64
CA ASN A 424 1.55 2.54 -11.61
C ASN A 424 0.16 2.19 -11.05
N ILE A 425 0.02 1.07 -10.35
CA ILE A 425 -1.26 0.66 -9.74
C ILE A 425 -1.64 1.64 -8.63
N MET A 426 -0.72 2.00 -7.73
CA MET A 426 -0.96 2.99 -6.68
C MET A 426 -1.42 4.33 -7.28
N TYR A 427 -0.75 4.78 -8.33
CA TYR A 427 -1.10 6.01 -9.02
C TYR A 427 -2.47 5.92 -9.72
N SER A 428 -2.77 4.83 -10.42
CA SER A 428 -4.10 4.61 -11.01
C SER A 428 -5.21 4.65 -9.97
N LEU A 429 -5.03 3.94 -8.85
CA LEU A 429 -6.02 3.89 -7.78
C LEU A 429 -6.26 5.27 -7.17
N TRP A 430 -5.22 6.10 -7.07
CA TRP A 430 -5.39 7.50 -6.71
C TRP A 430 -6.24 8.25 -7.76
N LYS A 431 -5.91 8.12 -9.04
CA LYS A 431 -6.62 8.82 -10.12
C LYS A 431 -8.06 8.34 -10.33
N THR A 432 -8.39 7.11 -9.95
CA THR A 432 -9.76 6.59 -9.97
C THR A 432 -10.46 6.67 -8.61
N GLN A 433 -9.77 7.17 -7.57
CA GLN A 433 -10.23 7.17 -6.19
C GLN A 433 -10.67 5.77 -5.72
N GLY A 434 -9.99 4.71 -6.19
CA GLY A 434 -10.29 3.31 -5.87
C GLY A 434 -11.44 2.70 -6.68
N THR A 435 -12.11 3.47 -7.55
CA THR A 435 -13.12 2.90 -8.45
C THR A 435 -12.49 2.12 -9.60
N HIS A 436 -13.20 1.12 -10.11
CA HIS A 436 -12.69 0.26 -11.18
C HIS A 436 -13.79 -0.22 -12.13
N VAL A 437 -13.41 -0.60 -13.35
CA VAL A 437 -14.32 -1.22 -14.34
C VAL A 437 -13.99 -2.69 -14.56
N LEU A 438 -15.02 -3.52 -14.68
CA LEU A 438 -14.90 -4.95 -14.93
C LEU A 438 -15.83 -5.41 -16.07
N PRO A 439 -15.32 -5.97 -17.19
CA PRO A 439 -13.90 -6.11 -17.52
C PRO A 439 -13.27 -4.75 -17.83
N TRP A 440 -11.99 -4.59 -17.46
CA TRP A 440 -11.19 -3.47 -17.91
C TRP A 440 -10.83 -3.65 -19.40
N ARG A 441 -10.72 -2.54 -20.13
CA ARG A 441 -10.30 -2.53 -21.53
C ARG A 441 -9.58 -1.21 -21.80
N LYS A 442 -8.53 -1.25 -22.63
CA LYS A 442 -7.67 -0.09 -22.92
C LYS A 442 -8.42 1.15 -23.39
N ASP A 443 -9.51 0.99 -24.13
CA ASP A 443 -10.31 2.09 -24.66
C ASP A 443 -11.35 2.66 -23.68
N ILE A 444 -11.39 2.18 -22.43
CA ILE A 444 -12.24 2.70 -21.37
C ILE A 444 -11.44 3.68 -20.52
N ILE A 445 -11.91 4.92 -20.47
CA ILE A 445 -11.33 5.98 -19.64
C ILE A 445 -12.22 6.15 -18.42
N LEU A 446 -11.74 5.68 -17.27
CA LEU A 446 -12.33 5.86 -15.96
C LEU A 446 -11.41 6.72 -15.12
N GLY A 447 -11.90 7.84 -14.59
CA GLY A 447 -11.21 8.60 -13.56
C GLY A 447 -12.17 9.29 -12.63
N ALA A 448 -11.66 9.72 -11.47
CA ALA A 448 -12.47 10.31 -10.44
C ALA A 448 -11.74 11.43 -9.69
N GLU A 449 -12.51 12.31 -9.06
CA GLU A 449 -12.02 13.32 -8.12
C GLU A 449 -13.10 13.49 -7.05
N GLY A 450 -12.71 13.60 -5.79
CA GLY A 450 -13.68 13.70 -4.70
C GLY A 450 -13.05 13.87 -3.34
N ASN A 451 -13.92 13.83 -2.34
CA ASN A 451 -13.58 13.76 -0.92
C ASN A 451 -14.40 12.64 -0.26
N SER A 452 -14.39 12.55 1.07
CA SER A 452 -15.12 11.52 1.82
C SER A 452 -16.64 11.49 1.58
N ASP A 453 -17.23 12.61 1.14
CA ASP A 453 -18.68 12.80 1.12
C ASP A 453 -19.25 12.76 -0.30
N THR A 454 -18.46 13.22 -1.27
CA THR A 454 -18.86 13.32 -2.68
C THR A 454 -17.74 12.85 -3.58
N LEU A 455 -18.05 11.89 -4.45
CA LEU A 455 -17.19 11.43 -5.52
C LEU A 455 -17.78 11.78 -6.88
N ARG A 456 -16.96 12.37 -7.76
CA ARG A 456 -17.30 12.62 -9.15
C ARG A 456 -16.47 11.70 -10.04
N ILE A 457 -17.12 11.01 -10.94
CA ILE A 457 -16.52 10.02 -11.83
C ILE A 457 -16.83 10.42 -13.27
N ALA A 458 -15.79 10.40 -14.11
CA ALA A 458 -15.93 10.46 -15.56
C ALA A 458 -15.61 9.06 -16.11
N LEU A 459 -16.57 8.48 -16.84
CA LEU A 459 -16.43 7.18 -17.49
C LEU A 459 -16.76 7.33 -18.97
N SER A 460 -15.88 6.90 -19.86
CA SER A 460 -16.14 6.88 -21.30
C SER A 460 -15.51 5.67 -21.97
N ALA A 461 -16.03 5.26 -23.13
CA ALA A 461 -15.47 4.17 -23.90
C ALA A 461 -15.44 4.51 -25.40
N VAL A 462 -14.32 4.24 -26.08
CA VAL A 462 -14.24 4.45 -27.54
C VAL A 462 -15.10 3.45 -28.28
N GLN A 463 -15.11 2.19 -27.85
CA GLN A 463 -15.98 1.14 -28.40
C GLN A 463 -17.11 0.82 -27.42
N LYS A 464 -18.19 0.19 -27.93
CA LYS A 464 -19.27 -0.31 -27.07
C LYS A 464 -18.69 -1.17 -25.94
N TRP A 465 -19.17 -0.95 -24.72
CA TRP A 465 -18.75 -1.69 -23.55
C TRP A 465 -19.97 -2.07 -22.68
N HIS A 466 -19.92 -3.27 -22.13
CA HIS A 466 -20.86 -3.78 -21.16
C HIS A 466 -20.05 -4.39 -20.02
N GLY A 467 -20.33 -3.95 -18.80
CA GLY A 467 -19.60 -4.40 -17.63
C GLY A 467 -20.10 -3.76 -16.35
N LYS A 468 -19.23 -3.67 -15.35
CA LYS A 468 -19.56 -3.14 -14.03
C LYS A 468 -18.61 -2.02 -13.62
N LEU A 469 -19.13 -1.01 -12.93
CA LEU A 469 -18.37 -0.05 -12.15
C LEU A 469 -18.37 -0.49 -10.68
N THR A 470 -17.21 -0.76 -10.10
CA THR A 470 -17.02 -1.18 -8.70
C THR A 470 -16.36 -0.08 -7.89
N PHE A 471 -16.62 -0.11 -6.58
CA PHE A 471 -16.10 0.84 -5.61
C PHE A 471 -15.23 0.13 -4.57
N ASP A 472 -14.26 0.86 -4.06
CA ASP A 472 -13.40 0.39 -3.00
C ASP A 472 -14.12 0.36 -1.65
N TYR A 473 -13.56 -0.38 -0.70
CA TYR A 473 -14.04 -0.49 0.67
C TYR A 473 -12.87 -0.37 1.64
N LYS A 474 -13.16 -0.30 2.94
CA LYS A 474 -12.13 -0.18 3.98
C LYS A 474 -11.36 -1.49 4.17
N ARG A 475 -10.47 -1.82 3.24
CA ARG A 475 -9.66 -3.04 3.23
C ARG A 475 -8.88 -3.25 4.53
N HIS A 476 -8.32 -2.21 5.12
CA HIS A 476 -7.63 -2.27 6.42
C HIS A 476 -8.55 -2.88 7.49
N LYS A 477 -9.84 -2.53 7.48
CA LYS A 477 -10.84 -3.01 8.42
C LYS A 477 -11.41 -4.37 8.01
N GLU A 478 -11.69 -4.58 6.73
CA GLU A 478 -12.42 -5.77 6.25
C GLU A 478 -11.50 -6.97 5.97
N ASN A 479 -10.29 -6.74 5.46
CA ASN A 479 -9.35 -7.82 5.10
C ASN A 479 -8.34 -8.08 6.23
N LEU A 480 -7.85 -7.03 6.88
CA LEU A 480 -6.82 -7.13 7.92
C LEU A 480 -7.34 -6.92 9.34
N HIS A 481 -8.56 -6.42 9.52
CA HIS A 481 -9.12 -6.05 10.83
C HIS A 481 -8.24 -5.08 11.65
N LEU A 482 -7.48 -4.20 10.98
CA LEU A 482 -6.68 -3.17 11.64
C LEU A 482 -7.58 -2.16 12.37
N PRO A 483 -7.14 -1.63 13.52
CA PRO A 483 -7.93 -0.69 14.32
C PRO A 483 -8.04 0.70 13.68
N ILE A 484 -7.04 1.10 12.90
CA ILE A 484 -6.97 2.36 12.15
C ILE A 484 -6.21 2.14 10.85
N ASP A 485 -6.42 3.01 9.86
CA ASP A 485 -5.63 3.03 8.63
C ASP A 485 -4.42 3.97 8.74
N TYR A 486 -3.28 3.44 9.18
CA TYR A 486 -1.99 4.15 9.23
C TYR A 486 -1.15 3.91 7.98
N PRO A 487 -0.34 4.87 7.52
CA PRO A 487 0.53 4.65 6.37
C PRO A 487 1.61 3.62 6.72
N ARG A 488 1.91 2.72 5.78
CA ARG A 488 2.83 1.61 5.97
C ARG A 488 3.40 1.17 4.61
N LEU A 489 4.62 0.61 4.63
CA LEU A 489 5.27 0.08 3.44
C LEU A 489 4.40 -1.01 2.78
N ASN A 490 4.43 -1.06 1.45
CA ASN A 490 3.62 -1.97 0.61
C ASN A 490 2.11 -1.86 0.79
N GLN A 491 1.60 -0.77 1.37
CA GLN A 491 0.18 -0.46 1.34
C GLN A 491 -0.24 0.07 -0.04
N PHE A 492 -1.42 -0.34 -0.49
CA PHE A 492 -2.18 0.40 -1.51
C PHE A 492 -3.19 1.30 -0.78
N PRO A 493 -3.03 2.63 -0.83
CA PRO A 493 -3.90 3.53 -0.07
C PRO A 493 -5.38 3.39 -0.41
N GLU A 494 -6.21 3.56 0.61
CA GLU A 494 -7.65 3.68 0.47
C GLU A 494 -8.01 5.13 0.14
N TRP A 495 -8.72 5.36 -0.96
CA TRP A 495 -9.13 6.70 -1.39
C TRP A 495 -10.60 6.96 -1.03
N PHE A 496 -11.51 6.70 -1.97
CA PHE A 496 -12.94 6.76 -1.70
C PHE A 496 -13.46 5.35 -1.38
N THR A 497 -13.67 5.08 -0.09
CA THR A 497 -14.22 3.80 0.37
C THR A 497 -15.70 3.90 0.70
N VAL A 498 -16.48 2.90 0.30
CA VAL A 498 -17.88 2.77 0.71
C VAL A 498 -18.02 1.85 1.92
N ASP A 499 -19.01 2.13 2.76
CA ASP A 499 -19.41 1.32 3.89
C ASP A 499 -20.57 0.41 3.46
N LYS A 500 -20.41 -0.92 3.65
CA LYS A 500 -21.33 -1.95 3.14
C LYS A 500 -22.79 -1.66 3.50
N GLU A 501 -23.05 -1.21 4.72
CA GLU A 501 -24.40 -1.01 5.25
C GLU A 501 -24.96 0.39 4.97
N ALA A 502 -24.10 1.35 4.62
CA ALA A 502 -24.52 2.71 4.32
C ALA A 502 -25.25 2.78 2.97
N LYS A 503 -26.10 3.79 2.82
CA LYS A 503 -26.78 4.12 1.56
C LYS A 503 -26.08 5.26 0.87
N TYR A 504 -26.09 5.20 -0.45
CA TYR A 504 -25.47 6.15 -1.35
C TYR A 504 -26.45 6.54 -2.44
N ASN A 505 -26.49 7.82 -2.78
CA ASN A 505 -27.15 8.29 -3.99
C ASN A 505 -26.13 8.25 -5.12
N LEU A 506 -26.44 7.52 -6.18
CA LEU A 506 -25.70 7.55 -7.43
C LEU A 506 -26.55 8.26 -8.48
N GLU A 507 -25.97 9.27 -9.11
CA GLU A 507 -26.58 10.05 -10.17
C GLU A 507 -25.71 10.01 -11.42
N ILE A 508 -26.25 9.55 -12.55
CA ILE A 508 -25.65 9.71 -13.87
C ILE A 508 -26.26 10.97 -14.48
N VAL A 509 -25.60 12.09 -14.23
CA VAL A 509 -26.09 13.46 -14.45
C VAL A 509 -26.57 13.65 -15.89
N ASN A 510 -25.73 13.29 -16.85
CA ASN A 510 -26.01 13.51 -18.27
C ASN A 510 -27.02 12.52 -18.88
N GLN A 511 -27.45 11.52 -18.12
CA GLN A 511 -28.54 10.59 -18.49
C GLN A 511 -29.82 10.87 -17.70
N ASN A 512 -29.78 11.84 -16.76
CA ASN A 512 -30.85 12.12 -15.81
C ASN A 512 -31.36 10.86 -15.09
N LYS A 513 -30.43 9.97 -14.71
CA LYS A 513 -30.70 8.72 -14.00
C LYS A 513 -30.17 8.82 -12.58
N GLN A 514 -31.00 8.47 -11.61
CA GLN A 514 -30.60 8.43 -10.21
C GLN A 514 -31.08 7.14 -9.57
N GLN A 515 -30.28 6.60 -8.66
CA GLN A 515 -30.63 5.45 -7.84
C GLN A 515 -30.02 5.55 -6.45
N VAL A 516 -30.68 4.91 -5.49
CA VAL A 516 -30.15 4.75 -4.13
C VAL A 516 -29.66 3.32 -4.01
N LEU A 517 -28.38 3.17 -3.66
CA LEU A 517 -27.71 1.88 -3.54
C LEU A 517 -27.10 1.74 -2.15
N THR A 518 -26.96 0.49 -1.69
CA THR A 518 -26.12 0.17 -0.54
C THR A 518 -24.64 0.17 -0.93
N GLY A 519 -23.74 0.36 0.02
CA GLY A 519 -22.31 0.22 -0.24
C GLY A 519 -21.95 -1.19 -0.72
N GLU A 520 -22.63 -2.22 -0.23
CA GLU A 520 -22.45 -3.60 -0.73
C GLU A 520 -22.78 -3.73 -2.22
N GLN A 521 -23.83 -3.07 -2.71
CA GLN A 521 -24.13 -3.04 -4.15
C GLN A 521 -23.06 -2.30 -4.96
N LEU A 522 -22.48 -1.23 -4.40
CA LEU A 522 -21.36 -0.51 -5.05
C LEU A 522 -20.09 -1.35 -5.12
N ILE A 523 -19.78 -2.12 -4.07
CA ILE A 523 -18.63 -3.04 -4.03
C ILE A 523 -18.82 -4.18 -5.04
N ASN A 524 -20.00 -4.80 -5.07
CA ASN A 524 -20.33 -5.90 -6.00
C ASN A 524 -20.41 -5.44 -7.47
N GLY A 525 -20.53 -4.14 -7.69
CA GLY A 525 -20.45 -3.47 -8.97
C GLY A 525 -21.81 -3.23 -9.62
N ILE A 526 -21.95 -2.01 -10.15
CA ILE A 526 -23.16 -1.56 -10.85
C ILE A 526 -23.04 -1.90 -12.32
N PRO A 527 -24.00 -2.62 -12.93
CA PRO A 527 -23.99 -2.89 -14.36
C PRO A 527 -24.18 -1.59 -15.14
N LEU A 528 -23.31 -1.36 -16.12
CA LEU A 528 -23.34 -0.21 -17.02
C LEU A 528 -23.16 -0.67 -18.46
N GLU A 529 -23.81 0.06 -19.37
CA GLU A 529 -23.67 -0.10 -20.81
C GLU A 529 -23.29 1.25 -21.40
N LEU A 530 -22.14 1.29 -22.08
CA LEU A 530 -21.70 2.47 -22.82
C LEU A 530 -21.74 2.14 -24.31
N ASN A 531 -22.44 2.98 -25.07
CA ASN A 531 -22.34 2.98 -26.52
C ASN A 531 -21.00 3.55 -26.98
N GLN A 532 -20.72 3.42 -28.27
CA GLN A 532 -19.50 3.92 -28.88
C GLN A 532 -19.36 5.43 -28.65
N ASN A 533 -18.24 5.86 -28.07
CA ASN A 533 -17.93 7.26 -27.70
C ASN A 533 -18.92 7.89 -26.70
N GLU A 534 -19.68 7.07 -25.97
CA GLU A 534 -20.54 7.56 -24.90
C GLU A 534 -19.70 7.92 -23.66
N GLU A 535 -20.14 8.93 -22.94
CA GLU A 535 -19.52 9.44 -21.72
C GLU A 535 -20.60 9.48 -20.64
N TYR A 536 -20.30 9.01 -19.43
CA TYR A 536 -21.13 9.10 -18.23
C TYR A 536 -20.45 10.00 -17.21
N HIS A 537 -21.24 10.92 -16.67
CA HIS A 537 -20.86 11.81 -15.57
C HIS A 537 -21.59 11.36 -14.31
N ILE A 538 -20.87 10.68 -13.43
CA ILE A 538 -21.47 9.99 -12.29
C ILE A 538 -21.09 10.72 -11.00
N VAL A 539 -22.09 11.07 -10.19
CA VAL A 539 -21.90 11.59 -8.84
C VAL A 539 -22.36 10.55 -7.84
N VAL A 540 -21.53 10.30 -6.83
CA VAL A 540 -21.87 9.44 -5.70
C VAL A 540 -21.78 10.24 -4.42
N THR A 541 -22.86 10.27 -3.64
CA THR A 541 -22.92 10.93 -2.32
C THR A 541 -23.44 9.98 -1.27
N ARG A 542 -22.84 10.02 -0.07
CA ARG A 542 -23.38 9.27 1.08
C ARG A 542 -24.70 9.90 1.52
N ARG A 543 -25.70 9.07 1.84
CA ARG A 543 -27.03 9.49 2.28
C ARG A 543 -27.17 9.55 3.80
#